data_AF-A0A943AZW4-F1
#
_entry.id   AF-A0A943AZW4-F1
#
_cell.length_a   1.000
_cell.length_b   1.000
_cell.length_c   1.000
_cell.angle_alpha   90.00
_cell.angle_beta   90.00
_cell.angle_gamma   90.00
#
_symmetry.space_group_name_H-M   'P 1'
#
loop_
_entity.id
_entity.type
_entity.pdbx_description
1 polymer ?
#
loop_
_entity_poly.entity_id
_entity_poly.type
_entity_poly.pdbx_seq_one_letter_code
_entity_poly.pdbx_strand_id
1 'polypeptide(L)'
;MIKAKQHKKVVKDIHEMEKIIALERHERFCKKVSEYLKNFEFNITCDCFLDEWAFIQRAVRVLSPLVKPTKLAEYLEIDSHLVYDALEDGFLPHFTDGHTCYIKTACILFFLRKYSII
;
A
#
# COMPACT_ATOMS: atom_id res chain seq x y z
N MET A 1 32.30 16.39 -31.81
CA MET A 1 31.09 17.08 -31.28
C MET A 1 29.76 16.35 -31.55
N ILE A 2 29.63 15.48 -32.56
CA ILE A 2 28.35 14.83 -32.94
C ILE A 2 27.88 13.77 -31.92
N LYS A 3 28.80 12.91 -31.43
CA LYS A 3 28.47 11.86 -30.43
C LYS A 3 27.87 12.41 -29.12
N ALA A 4 28.34 13.58 -28.67
CA ALA A 4 27.83 14.21 -27.45
C ALA A 4 26.41 14.78 -27.61
N LYS A 5 26.04 15.24 -28.81
CA LYS A 5 24.67 15.72 -29.11
C LYS A 5 23.69 14.54 -29.20
N GLN A 6 24.11 13.42 -29.80
CA GLN A 6 23.31 12.19 -29.84
C GLN A 6 23.09 11.61 -28.43
N HIS A 7 24.12 11.54 -27.60
CA HIS A 7 23.99 11.04 -26.22
C HIS A 7 23.03 11.90 -25.38
N LYS A 8 23.12 13.23 -25.47
CA LYS A 8 22.18 14.14 -24.77
C LYS A 8 20.73 13.97 -25.21
N LYS A 9 20.49 13.68 -26.49
CA LYS A 9 19.14 13.42 -27.00
C LYS A 9 18.58 12.11 -26.45
N VAL A 10 19.36 11.02 -26.50
CA VAL A 10 18.94 9.71 -25.97
C VAL A 10 18.60 9.76 -24.48
N VAL A 11 19.43 10.44 -23.67
CA VAL A 11 19.16 10.60 -22.23
C VAL A 11 17.87 11.39 -21.97
N LYS A 12 17.61 12.43 -22.76
CA LYS A 12 16.37 13.21 -22.66
C LYS A 12 15.14 12.35 -23.00
N ASP A 13 15.23 11.57 -24.07
CA ASP A 13 14.13 10.70 -24.54
C ASP A 13 13.80 9.61 -23.50
N ILE A 14 14.83 9.01 -22.86
CA ILE A 14 14.64 8.04 -21.76
C ILE A 14 13.92 8.68 -20.57
N HIS A 15 14.38 9.85 -20.13
CA HIS A 15 13.77 10.55 -19.00
C HIS A 15 12.30 10.91 -19.25
N GLU A 16 11.98 11.29 -20.50
CA GLU A 16 10.61 11.60 -20.91
C GLU A 16 9.73 10.34 -20.92
N MET A 17 10.25 9.21 -21.40
CA MET A 17 9.57 7.91 -21.31
C MET A 17 9.32 7.48 -19.87
N GLU A 18 10.32 7.60 -18.99
CA GLU A 18 10.18 7.25 -17.56
C GLU A 18 9.09 8.07 -16.87
N LYS A 19 8.99 9.37 -17.20
CA LYS A 19 7.90 10.22 -16.72
C LYS A 19 6.53 9.75 -17.19
N ILE A 20 6.37 9.40 -18.47
CA ILE A 20 5.11 8.89 -19.00
C ILE A 20 4.71 7.60 -18.28
N ILE A 21 5.65 6.67 -18.11
CA ILE A 21 5.42 5.41 -17.40
C ILE A 21 5.00 5.66 -15.94
N ALA A 22 5.67 6.61 -15.25
CA ALA A 22 5.33 6.98 -13.89
C ALA A 22 3.91 7.58 -13.79
N LEU A 23 3.54 8.46 -14.72
CA LEU A 23 2.20 9.04 -14.79
C LEU A 23 1.12 7.95 -14.98
N GLU A 24 1.32 7.05 -15.95
CA GLU A 24 0.38 5.95 -16.17
C GLU A 24 0.27 5.02 -14.96
N ARG A 25 1.38 4.74 -14.27
CA ARG A 25 1.37 3.94 -13.02
C ARG A 25 0.55 4.65 -11.95
N HIS A 26 0.74 5.95 -11.77
CA HIS A 26 -0.01 6.74 -10.80
C HIS A 26 -1.51 6.78 -11.14
N GLU A 27 -1.88 6.97 -12.40
CA GLU A 27 -3.29 6.94 -12.83
C GLU A 27 -3.94 5.57 -12.56
N ARG A 28 -3.25 4.47 -12.88
CA ARG A 28 -3.73 3.10 -12.57
C ARG A 28 -3.87 2.88 -11.07
N PHE A 29 -2.94 3.39 -10.27
CA PHE A 29 -3.00 3.34 -8.81
C PHE A 29 -4.21 4.10 -8.28
N CYS A 30 -4.41 5.34 -8.70
CA CYS A 30 -5.55 6.17 -8.31
C CYS A 30 -6.89 5.51 -8.68
N LYS A 31 -6.98 4.88 -9.86
CA LYS A 31 -8.17 4.13 -10.28
C LYS A 31 -8.44 2.95 -9.34
N LYS A 32 -7.44 2.12 -9.05
CA LYS A 32 -7.57 0.96 -8.14
C LYS A 32 -7.98 1.38 -6.73
N VAL A 33 -7.36 2.44 -6.20
CA VAL A 33 -7.68 3.00 -4.88
C VAL A 33 -9.13 3.51 -4.86
N SER A 34 -9.52 4.30 -5.87
CA SER A 34 -10.89 4.84 -5.94
C SER A 34 -11.93 3.74 -6.07
N GLU A 35 -11.67 2.73 -6.90
CA GLU A 35 -12.58 1.59 -7.10
C GLU A 35 -12.73 0.76 -5.82
N TYR A 36 -11.62 0.50 -5.13
CA TYR A 36 -11.66 -0.19 -3.84
C TYR A 36 -12.50 0.57 -2.82
N LEU A 37 -12.31 1.89 -2.69
CA LEU A 37 -13.05 2.71 -1.73
C LEU A 37 -14.54 2.82 -2.07
N LYS A 38 -14.90 2.91 -3.36
CA LYS A 38 -16.31 2.96 -3.79
C LYS A 38 -17.07 1.68 -3.48
N ASN A 39 -16.39 0.54 -3.59
CA ASN A 39 -16.97 -0.79 -3.40
C ASN A 39 -16.62 -1.39 -2.03
N PHE A 40 -16.09 -0.59 -1.10
CA PHE A 40 -15.65 -1.10 0.18
C PHE A 40 -16.87 -1.47 1.03
N GLU A 41 -17.00 -2.76 1.30
CA GLU A 41 -17.94 -3.31 2.27
C GLU A 41 -17.15 -4.03 3.35
N PHE A 42 -17.48 -3.74 4.61
CA PHE A 42 -16.82 -4.35 5.75
C PHE A 42 -17.66 -5.52 6.27
N ASN A 43 -17.36 -6.72 5.77
CA ASN A 43 -18.09 -7.95 6.08
C ASN A 43 -17.25 -8.89 6.96
N ILE A 44 -17.90 -9.58 7.89
CA ILE A 44 -17.28 -10.65 8.68
C ILE A 44 -16.79 -11.73 7.73
N THR A 45 -15.53 -12.13 7.89
CA THR A 45 -15.01 -13.35 7.25
C THR A 45 -15.16 -14.51 8.22
N CYS A 46 -15.60 -15.68 7.77
CA CYS A 46 -15.95 -16.82 8.63
C CYS A 46 -14.77 -17.40 9.46
N ASP A 47 -13.53 -16.99 9.18
CA ASP A 47 -12.29 -17.54 9.78
C ASP A 47 -11.64 -16.62 10.84
N CYS A 48 -12.40 -15.69 11.41
CA CYS A 48 -11.92 -14.79 12.47
C CYS A 48 -12.60 -15.04 13.82
N PHE A 49 -11.82 -14.98 14.89
CA PHE A 49 -12.37 -14.94 16.25
C PHE A 49 -13.08 -13.59 16.49
N LEU A 50 -14.03 -13.55 17.43
CA LEU A 50 -14.84 -12.35 17.68
C LEU A 50 -14.01 -11.15 18.14
N ASP A 51 -12.96 -11.39 18.92
CA ASP A 51 -12.00 -10.41 19.40
C ASP A 51 -11.12 -9.86 18.27
N GLU A 52 -10.59 -10.73 17.42
CA GLU A 52 -9.86 -10.34 16.20
C GLU A 52 -10.76 -9.51 15.28
N TRP A 53 -12.01 -9.93 15.09
CA TRP A 53 -12.98 -9.19 14.30
C TRP A 53 -13.23 -7.80 14.89
N ALA A 54 -13.47 -7.72 16.20
CA ALA A 54 -13.68 -6.46 16.90
C ALA A 54 -12.45 -5.55 16.80
N PHE A 55 -11.24 -6.12 16.80
CA PHE A 55 -10.00 -5.40 16.57
C PHE A 55 -9.95 -4.81 15.16
N ILE A 56 -10.15 -5.63 14.11
CA ILE A 56 -10.12 -5.16 12.72
C ILE A 56 -11.20 -4.11 12.47
N GLN A 57 -12.40 -4.29 13.02
CA GLN A 57 -13.49 -3.31 12.92
C GLN A 57 -13.07 -1.97 13.53
N ARG A 58 -12.42 -1.99 14.69
CA ARG A 58 -11.90 -0.79 15.34
C ARG A 58 -10.79 -0.15 14.52
N ALA A 59 -9.87 -0.95 13.98
CA ALA A 59 -8.78 -0.48 13.13
C ALA A 59 -9.33 0.22 11.88
N VAL A 60 -10.27 -0.39 11.16
CA VAL A 60 -10.92 0.24 9.99
C VAL A 60 -11.66 1.53 10.36
N ARG A 61 -12.32 1.58 11.52
CA ARG A 61 -13.00 2.80 11.98
C ARG A 61 -12.03 3.95 12.28
N VAL A 62 -10.86 3.64 12.84
CA VAL A 62 -9.85 4.66 13.23
C VAL A 62 -8.96 5.06 12.06
N LEU A 63 -8.48 4.09 11.28
CA LEU A 63 -7.48 4.28 10.22
C LEU A 63 -8.09 4.46 8.84
N SER A 64 -9.41 4.27 8.69
CA SER A 64 -10.12 4.11 7.42
C SER A 64 -9.79 2.77 6.71
N PRO A 65 -10.51 2.43 5.63
CA PRO A 65 -10.27 1.19 4.86
C PRO A 65 -8.86 1.08 4.22
N LEU A 66 -8.19 2.21 4.04
CA LEU A 66 -6.84 2.31 3.47
C LEU A 66 -5.96 3.17 4.37
N VAL A 67 -4.79 2.66 4.75
CA VAL A 67 -3.89 3.34 5.69
C VAL A 67 -2.46 3.42 5.15
N LYS A 68 -1.74 4.49 5.47
CA LYS A 68 -0.30 4.59 5.18
C LYS A 68 0.51 3.71 6.15
N PRO A 69 1.64 3.13 5.72
CA PRO A 69 2.47 2.27 6.58
C PRO A 69 2.83 2.88 7.94
N THR A 70 3.25 4.14 7.95
CA THR A 70 3.60 4.87 9.19
C THR A 70 2.42 5.02 10.14
N LYS A 71 1.22 5.28 9.62
CA LYS A 71 0.00 5.41 10.43
C LYS A 71 -0.45 4.07 11.00
N LEU A 72 -0.23 2.96 10.29
CA LEU A 72 -0.47 1.63 10.82
C LEU A 72 0.50 1.32 11.97
N ALA A 73 1.79 1.62 11.80
CA ALA A 73 2.79 1.43 12.85
C ALA A 73 2.46 2.24 14.12
N GLU A 74 2.12 3.52 13.96
CA GLU A 74 1.68 4.39 15.05
C GLU A 74 0.45 3.82 15.79
N TYR A 75 -0.54 3.30 15.06
CA TYR A 75 -1.76 2.74 15.65
C TYR A 75 -1.53 1.43 16.40
N LEU A 76 -0.61 0.60 15.90
CA LEU A 76 -0.25 -0.68 16.51
C LEU A 76 0.83 -0.53 17.60
N GLU A 77 1.40 0.66 17.78
CA GLU A 77 2.50 0.94 18.70
C GLU A 77 3.73 0.03 18.45
N ILE A 78 4.03 -0.22 17.17
CA ILE A 78 5.17 -1.04 16.74
C ILE A 78 6.20 -0.22 15.96
N ASP A 79 7.40 -0.78 15.78
CA ASP A 79 8.40 -0.21 14.88
C ASP A 79 7.88 -0.18 13.44
N SER A 80 7.97 0.98 12.80
CA SER A 80 7.63 1.15 11.39
C SER A 80 8.42 0.22 10.46
N HIS A 81 9.65 -0.16 10.81
CA HIS A 81 10.46 -1.11 10.04
C HIS A 81 9.74 -2.45 9.87
N LEU A 82 9.06 -2.93 10.92
CA LEU A 82 8.31 -4.19 10.87
C LEU A 82 7.18 -4.15 9.83
N VAL A 83 6.53 -2.98 9.66
CA VAL A 83 5.47 -2.80 8.66
C VAL A 83 6.06 -2.83 7.24
N TYR A 84 7.23 -2.23 7.04
CA TYR A 84 7.90 -2.25 5.74
C TYR A 84 8.42 -3.66 5.39
N ASP A 85 9.02 -4.37 6.34
CA ASP A 85 9.45 -5.76 6.14
C ASP A 85 8.25 -6.64 5.75
N ALA A 86 7.11 -6.49 6.44
CA ALA A 86 5.89 -7.23 6.12
C ALA A 86 5.26 -6.86 4.76
N LEU A 87 5.51 -5.66 4.24
CA LEU A 87 5.11 -5.29 2.87
C LEU A 87 5.99 -5.98 1.84
N GLU A 88 7.29 -6.03 2.07
CA GLU A 88 8.25 -6.71 1.20
C GLU A 88 8.02 -8.24 1.17
N ASP A 89 7.73 -8.83 2.33
CA ASP A 89 7.40 -10.24 2.47
C ASP A 89 6.00 -10.62 1.94
N GLY A 90 5.18 -9.64 1.56
CA GLY A 90 3.84 -9.85 1.01
C GLY A 90 2.76 -10.22 2.04
N PHE A 91 3.01 -9.97 3.34
CA PHE A 91 2.06 -10.24 4.42
C PHE A 91 0.99 -9.15 4.59
N LEU A 92 1.19 -7.99 3.97
CA LEU A 92 0.26 -6.87 3.98
C LEU A 92 -0.31 -6.60 2.59
N PRO A 93 -1.61 -6.91 2.35
CA PRO A 93 -2.28 -6.52 1.11
C PRO A 93 -2.31 -5.00 0.95
N HIS A 94 -1.78 -4.50 -0.16
CA HIS A 94 -1.60 -3.07 -0.38
C HIS A 94 -1.78 -2.65 -1.84
N PHE A 95 -1.87 -1.33 -2.05
CA PHE A 95 -1.72 -0.67 -3.35
C PHE A 95 -0.47 0.19 -3.31
N THR A 96 0.30 0.18 -4.39
CA THR A 96 1.48 1.04 -4.54
C THR A 96 1.68 1.46 -6.00
N ASP A 97 2.16 2.68 -6.21
CA ASP A 97 2.69 3.16 -7.50
C ASP A 97 4.24 3.23 -7.52
N GLY A 98 4.89 2.77 -6.44
CA GLY A 98 6.32 2.86 -6.20
C GLY A 98 6.73 4.07 -5.35
N HIS A 99 5.86 5.08 -5.20
CA HIS A 99 6.10 6.27 -4.39
C HIS A 99 5.11 6.38 -3.23
N THR A 100 3.85 6.07 -3.48
CA THR A 100 2.75 6.09 -2.51
C THR A 100 2.32 4.66 -2.24
N CYS A 101 2.15 4.32 -0.96
CA CYS A 101 1.66 3.01 -0.52
C CYS A 101 0.45 3.16 0.42
N TYR A 102 -0.59 2.38 0.16
CA TYR A 102 -1.75 2.21 1.04
C TYR A 102 -2.00 0.74 1.34
N ILE A 103 -2.05 0.40 2.62
CA ILE A 103 -2.39 -0.93 3.13
C ILE A 103 -3.91 -1.04 3.27
N LYS A 104 -4.47 -2.20 2.93
CA LYS A 104 -5.89 -2.50 3.15
C LYS A 104 -6.11 -2.87 4.61
N THR A 105 -6.61 -1.90 5.40
CA THR A 105 -6.79 -2.05 6.86
C THR A 105 -7.64 -3.25 7.23
N ALA A 106 -8.70 -3.54 6.46
CA ALA A 106 -9.58 -4.69 6.70
C ALA A 106 -8.89 -6.05 6.52
N CYS A 107 -7.69 -6.09 5.91
CA CYS A 107 -6.97 -7.31 5.56
C CYS A 107 -5.68 -7.53 6.37
N ILE A 108 -5.45 -6.76 7.44
CA ILE A 108 -4.20 -6.83 8.22
C ILE A 108 -4.14 -8.03 9.17
N LEU A 109 -5.23 -8.79 9.33
CA LEU A 109 -5.31 -9.88 10.33
C LEU A 109 -4.19 -10.91 10.19
N PHE A 110 -3.86 -11.29 8.95
CA PHE A 110 -2.77 -12.23 8.71
C PHE A 110 -1.42 -11.71 9.22
N PHE A 111 -1.12 -10.43 8.96
CA PHE A 111 0.06 -9.76 9.49
C PHE A 111 0.06 -9.74 11.02
N LEU A 112 -1.06 -9.38 11.66
CA LEU A 112 -1.15 -9.32 13.12
C LEU A 112 -0.85 -10.68 13.76
N ARG A 113 -1.41 -11.76 13.21
CA ARG A 113 -1.14 -13.13 13.65
C ARG A 113 0.31 -13.55 13.41
N LYS A 114 0.85 -13.24 12.23
CA LYS A 114 2.21 -13.62 11.82
C LYS A 114 3.29 -13.06 12.75
N TYR A 115 3.05 -11.85 13.27
CA TYR A 115 3.99 -11.14 14.13
C TYR A 115 3.57 -11.11 15.61
N SER A 116 2.56 -11.91 16.00
CA SER A 116 2.07 -12.00 17.39
C SER A 116 1.75 -10.63 18.02
N ILE A 117 1.13 -9.75 17.24
CA ILE A 117 0.73 -8.41 17.67
C ILE A 117 -0.59 -8.46 18.46
N ILE A 118 -1.44 -9.45 18.14
CA ILE A 118 -2.69 -9.77 18.84
C ILE A 118 -2.71 -11.23 19.25
#